data_AF-A0A954DZJ7-F1
#
_entry.id   AF-A0A954DZJ7-F1
#
_cell.length_a   1.000
_cell.length_b   1.000
_cell.length_c   1.000
_cell.angle_alpha   90.00
_cell.angle_beta   90.00
_cell.angle_gamma   90.00
#
_symmetry.space_group_name_H-M   'P 1'
#
loop_
_entity.id
_entity.type
_entity.pdbx_description
1 polymer ?
#
loop_
_entity_poly.entity_id
_entity_poly.type
_entity_poly.pdbx_seq_one_letter_code
_entity_poly.pdbx_strand_id
1 'polypeptide(L)'
;MNTKPTTRTSDESPSAFQWNQGGWFGALLGGTCWMPLTAGVVAGADALAAGLVLLFYVAAIFYGIRLWKRRADLPPYPAIQRLITVEGLCALAAVVSLHLRDAWQFLPETGRAPIWTMYAALLIFPAMLVKFHLQERAARS
;
A
#
# COMPACT_ATOMS: atom_id res chain seq x y z
N MET A 1 22.61 27.52 -35.51
CA MET A 1 21.84 27.59 -34.25
C MET A 1 22.50 26.62 -33.29
N ASN A 2 23.18 27.14 -32.26
CA ASN A 2 24.15 26.41 -31.44
C ASN A 2 23.49 26.02 -30.12
N THR A 3 23.18 24.73 -29.90
CA THR A 3 22.61 24.25 -28.64
C THR A 3 23.72 24.05 -27.62
N LYS A 4 23.74 24.89 -26.57
CA LYS A 4 24.65 24.73 -25.43
C LYS A 4 24.41 23.36 -24.79
N PRO A 5 25.46 22.56 -24.53
CA PRO A 5 25.33 21.38 -23.69
C PRO A 5 25.12 21.86 -22.25
N THR A 6 23.92 21.62 -21.72
CA THR A 6 23.64 21.76 -20.29
C THR A 6 24.39 20.66 -19.55
N THR A 7 25.53 21.02 -18.97
CA THR A 7 26.24 20.25 -17.95
C THR A 7 25.29 20.01 -16.78
N ARG A 8 24.73 18.79 -16.68
CA ARG A 8 24.15 18.30 -15.42
C ARG A 8 25.31 18.20 -14.43
N THR A 9 25.32 19.03 -13.41
CA THR A 9 26.19 18.89 -12.25
C THR A 9 25.89 17.53 -11.60
N SER A 10 26.88 16.64 -11.63
CA SER A 10 26.83 15.23 -11.26
C SER A 10 26.90 14.97 -9.75
N ASP A 11 26.48 15.92 -8.93
CA ASP A 11 26.67 15.86 -7.46
C ASP A 11 25.43 15.37 -6.70
N GLU A 12 24.33 14.99 -7.37
CA GLU A 12 23.23 14.30 -6.70
C GLU A 12 23.55 12.81 -6.61
N SER A 13 23.85 12.35 -5.39
CA SER A 13 23.94 10.94 -5.04
C SER A 13 22.72 10.20 -5.61
N PRO A 14 22.90 9.10 -6.37
CA PRO A 14 21.78 8.39 -6.97
C PRO A 14 20.76 7.96 -5.91
N SER A 15 19.49 8.34 -6.06
CA SER A 15 18.43 7.83 -5.17
C SER A 15 18.35 6.30 -5.27
N ALA A 16 18.11 5.65 -4.13
CA ALA A 16 17.92 4.19 -4.08
C ALA A 16 16.65 3.74 -4.81
N PHE A 17 15.70 4.66 -5.06
CA PHE A 17 14.39 4.35 -5.59
C PHE A 17 14.22 4.87 -7.01
N GLN A 18 13.80 3.99 -7.91
CA GLN A 18 13.46 4.31 -9.30
C GLN A 18 12.02 3.87 -9.59
N TRP A 19 11.37 4.55 -10.53
CA TRP A 19 10.04 4.16 -10.98
C TRP A 19 10.09 2.80 -11.67
N ASN A 20 9.41 1.80 -11.10
CA ASN A 20 9.26 0.48 -11.68
C ASN A 20 7.76 0.12 -11.75
N GLN A 21 7.25 -0.11 -12.96
CA GLN A 21 5.83 -0.40 -13.16
C GLN A 21 5.39 -1.69 -12.47
N GLY A 22 6.14 -2.77 -12.64
CA GLY A 22 5.82 -4.07 -12.03
C GLY A 22 5.85 -4.00 -10.50
N GLY A 23 6.87 -3.37 -9.93
CA GLY A 23 6.99 -3.16 -8.48
C GLY A 23 5.87 -2.29 -7.91
N TRP A 24 5.46 -1.24 -8.63
CA TRP A 24 4.38 -0.36 -8.19
C TRP A 24 3.03 -1.08 -8.13
N PHE A 25 2.63 -1.71 -9.23
CA PHE A 25 1.35 -2.43 -9.27
C PHE A 25 1.39 -3.72 -8.45
N GLY A 26 2.56 -4.37 -8.33
CA GLY A 26 2.77 -5.51 -7.45
C GLY A 26 2.60 -5.14 -5.98
N ALA A 27 3.15 -4.00 -5.53
CA ALA A 27 2.92 -3.49 -4.19
C ALA A 27 1.43 -3.18 -3.95
N LEU A 28 0.79 -2.49 -4.91
CA LEU A 28 -0.62 -2.15 -4.83
C LEU A 28 -1.52 -3.39 -4.70
N LEU A 29 -1.29 -4.40 -5.53
CA LEU A 29 -2.03 -5.67 -5.45
C LEU A 29 -1.68 -6.44 -4.17
N GLY A 30 -0.40 -6.54 -3.83
CA GLY A 30 0.06 -7.28 -2.65
C GLY A 30 -0.51 -6.74 -1.33
N GLY A 31 -0.66 -5.42 -1.20
CA GLY A 31 -1.22 -4.78 -0.01
C GLY A 31 -2.75 -4.85 0.09
N THR A 32 -3.45 -5.06 -1.04
CA THR A 32 -4.91 -4.84 -1.12
C THR A 32 -5.74 -6.02 -1.62
N CYS A 33 -5.15 -7.01 -2.31
CA CYS A 33 -5.90 -8.08 -2.99
C CYS A 33 -6.73 -8.96 -2.04
N TRP A 34 -6.33 -9.06 -0.77
CA TRP A 34 -7.04 -9.84 0.23
C TRP A 34 -8.38 -9.21 0.65
N MET A 35 -8.52 -7.88 0.52
CA MET A 35 -9.72 -7.14 0.92
C MET A 35 -10.96 -7.51 0.09
N PRO A 36 -10.95 -7.50 -1.26
CA PRO A 36 -12.12 -7.89 -2.04
C PRO A 36 -12.48 -9.36 -1.87
N LEU A 37 -11.50 -10.25 -1.66
CA LEU A 37 -11.75 -11.66 -1.34
C LEU A 37 -12.49 -11.80 -0.01
N THR A 38 -12.02 -11.08 1.02
CA THR A 38 -12.64 -11.05 2.35
C THR A 38 -14.05 -10.46 2.28
N ALA A 39 -14.23 -9.35 1.56
CA ALA A 39 -15.54 -8.73 1.38
C ALA A 39 -16.53 -9.68 0.68
N GLY A 40 -16.10 -10.40 -0.36
CA GLY A 40 -16.95 -11.35 -1.07
C GLY A 40 -17.46 -12.50 -0.18
N VAL A 41 -16.60 -13.02 0.70
CA VAL A 41 -16.98 -14.06 1.67
C VAL A 41 -17.95 -13.52 2.72
N VAL A 42 -17.68 -12.33 3.26
CA VAL A 42 -18.48 -11.74 4.35
C VAL A 42 -19.83 -11.18 3.86
N ALA A 43 -19.96 -10.82 2.58
CA ALA A 43 -21.12 -10.13 2.04
C ALA A 43 -22.46 -10.84 2.27
N GLY A 44 -22.47 -12.18 2.31
CA GLY A 44 -23.70 -12.96 2.53
C GLY A 44 -24.22 -12.89 3.97
N ALA A 45 -23.38 -12.57 4.94
CA ALA A 45 -23.72 -12.54 6.36
C ALA A 45 -23.75 -11.11 6.93
N ASP A 46 -22.84 -10.24 6.49
CA ASP A 46 -22.78 -8.84 6.90
C ASP A 46 -22.41 -7.93 5.72
N ALA A 47 -23.43 -7.49 4.99
CA ALA A 47 -23.28 -6.63 3.82
C ALA A 47 -22.61 -5.27 4.15
N LEU A 48 -22.81 -4.74 5.37
CA LEU A 48 -22.19 -3.48 5.77
C LEU A 48 -20.69 -3.67 6.03
N ALA A 49 -20.29 -4.73 6.74
CA ALA A 49 -18.88 -5.05 6.93
C ALA A 49 -18.17 -5.26 5.58
N ALA A 50 -18.78 -6.03 4.68
CA ALA A 50 -18.25 -6.24 3.33
C ALA A 50 -18.13 -4.93 2.54
N GLY A 51 -19.16 -4.07 2.61
CA GLY A 51 -19.16 -2.75 1.97
C GLY A 51 -18.05 -1.83 2.48
N LEU A 52 -17.79 -1.82 3.79
CA LEU A 52 -16.69 -1.05 4.39
C LEU A 52 -15.32 -1.56 3.94
N VAL A 53 -15.10 -2.89 3.97
CA VAL A 53 -13.84 -3.48 3.48
C VAL A 53 -13.61 -3.14 2.00
N LEU A 54 -14.66 -3.25 1.17
CA LEU A 54 -14.58 -2.90 -0.25
C LEU A 54 -14.33 -1.40 -0.47
N LEU A 55 -14.91 -0.53 0.35
CA LEU A 55 -14.66 0.91 0.31
C LEU A 55 -13.18 1.23 0.56
N PHE A 56 -12.56 0.62 1.58
CA PHE A 56 -11.14 0.82 1.88
C PHE A 56 -10.23 0.26 0.79
N TYR A 57 -10.59 -0.88 0.18
CA TYR A 57 -9.91 -1.41 -1.00
C TYR A 57 -9.93 -0.40 -2.15
N VAL A 58 -11.11 0.10 -2.53
CA VAL A 58 -11.26 1.06 -3.64
C VAL A 58 -10.50 2.35 -3.35
N ALA A 59 -10.53 2.83 -2.10
CA ALA A 59 -9.79 4.02 -1.69
C ALA A 59 -8.27 3.86 -1.90
N ALA A 60 -7.71 2.73 -1.47
CA ALA A 60 -6.28 2.42 -1.65
C ALA A 60 -5.90 2.30 -3.14
N ILE A 61 -6.68 1.55 -3.93
CA ILE A 61 -6.47 1.40 -5.38
C ILE A 61 -6.52 2.75 -6.08
N PHE A 62 -7.55 3.55 -5.82
CA PHE A 62 -7.71 4.86 -6.45
C PHE A 62 -6.55 5.80 -6.11
N TYR A 63 -6.10 5.80 -4.85
CA TYR A 63 -4.96 6.59 -4.42
C TYR A 63 -3.66 6.14 -5.11
N GLY A 64 -3.40 4.83 -5.18
CA GLY A 64 -2.23 4.27 -5.86
C GLY A 64 -2.20 4.59 -7.36
N ILE A 65 -3.34 4.48 -8.05
CA ILE A 65 -3.47 4.87 -9.46
C ILE A 65 -3.26 6.38 -9.64
N ARG A 66 -3.81 7.21 -8.74
CA ARG A 66 -3.62 8.66 -8.77
C ARG A 66 -2.15 9.04 -8.63
N LEU A 67 -1.40 8.42 -7.71
CA LEU A 67 0.04 8.63 -7.57
C LEU A 67 0.79 8.19 -8.83
N TRP A 68 0.46 7.04 -9.41
CA TRP A 68 1.06 6.55 -10.65
C TRP A 68 0.86 7.49 -11.85
N LYS A 69 -0.33 8.08 -11.97
CA LYS A 69 -0.63 9.08 -13.01
C LYS A 69 0.23 10.33 -12.88
N ARG A 70 0.64 10.69 -11.65
CA ARG A 70 1.49 11.84 -11.33
C ARG A 70 2.98 11.50 -11.23
N ARG A 71 3.40 10.32 -11.70
CA ARG A 71 4.81 9.86 -11.59
C ARG A 71 5.83 10.77 -12.27
N ALA A 72 5.42 11.54 -13.27
CA ALA A 72 6.28 12.51 -13.95
C ALA A 72 6.64 13.70 -13.03
N ASP A 73 5.77 14.05 -12.09
CA ASP A 73 5.90 15.21 -11.20
C ASP A 73 6.32 14.83 -9.77
N LEU A 74 6.45 13.53 -9.48
CA LEU A 74 6.68 13.02 -8.13
C LEU A 74 7.98 12.22 -8.07
N PRO A 75 8.84 12.46 -7.06
CA PRO A 75 9.98 11.60 -6.84
C PRO A 75 9.52 10.21 -6.36
N PRO A 76 10.21 9.11 -6.75
CA PRO A 76 9.80 7.75 -6.41
C PRO A 76 9.70 7.48 -4.91
N TYR A 77 10.70 7.90 -4.12
CA TYR A 77 10.77 7.66 -2.67
C TYR A 77 9.56 8.23 -1.88
N PRO A 78 9.23 9.53 -1.96
CA PRO A 78 8.05 10.05 -1.26
C PRO A 78 6.75 9.47 -1.80
N ALA A 79 6.69 9.05 -3.07
CA ALA A 79 5.51 8.40 -3.63
C ALA A 79 5.28 7.00 -3.01
N ILE A 80 6.30 6.17 -2.89
CA ILE A 80 6.17 4.83 -2.29
C ILE A 80 5.86 4.90 -0.79
N GLN A 81 6.45 5.86 -0.06
CA GLN A 81 6.13 6.09 1.36
C GLN A 81 4.65 6.46 1.56
N ARG A 82 4.12 7.35 0.72
CA ARG A 82 2.69 7.72 0.74
C ARG A 82 1.79 6.55 0.39
N LEU A 83 2.17 5.73 -0.61
CA LEU A 83 1.42 4.54 -1.00
C LEU A 83 1.29 3.57 0.18
N ILE A 84 2.41 3.15 0.76
CA ILE A 84 2.46 2.20 1.88
C ILE A 84 1.68 2.73 3.09
N THR A 85 1.77 4.04 3.37
CA THR A 85 1.02 4.66 4.46
C THR A 85 -0.49 4.56 4.23
N VAL A 86 -0.98 4.91 3.03
CA VAL A 86 -2.41 4.86 2.72
C VAL A 86 -2.92 3.42 2.68
N GLU A 87 -2.16 2.48 2.10
CA GLU A 87 -2.51 1.06 2.12
C GLU A 87 -2.59 0.52 3.55
N GLY A 88 -1.61 0.83 4.40
CA GLY A 88 -1.60 0.41 5.79
C GLY A 88 -2.78 0.95 6.59
N LEU A 89 -3.14 2.22 6.39
CA LEU A 89 -4.31 2.82 7.03
C LEU A 89 -5.62 2.20 6.53
N CYS A 90 -5.76 1.97 5.23
CA CYS A 90 -6.95 1.31 4.66
C CYS A 90 -7.06 -0.15 5.14
N ALA A 91 -5.94 -0.87 5.21
CA ALA A 91 -5.89 -2.23 5.71
C ALA A 91 -6.24 -2.31 7.20
N LEU A 92 -5.71 -1.39 8.01
CA LEU A 92 -6.10 -1.27 9.42
C LEU A 92 -7.59 -0.98 9.57
N ALA A 93 -8.13 -0.02 8.82
CA ALA A 93 -9.55 0.33 8.89
C ALA A 93 -10.46 -0.83 8.46
N ALA A 94 -10.04 -1.63 7.47
CA ALA A 94 -10.73 -2.85 7.06
C ALA A 94 -10.73 -3.91 8.17
N VAL A 95 -9.58 -4.19 8.79
CA VAL A 95 -9.47 -5.15 9.91
C VAL A 95 -10.29 -4.69 11.11
N VAL A 96 -10.23 -3.41 11.48
CA VAL A 96 -11.03 -2.83 12.57
C VAL A 96 -12.52 -2.94 12.28
N SER A 97 -12.95 -2.69 11.05
CA SER A 97 -14.35 -2.81 10.63
C SER A 97 -14.86 -4.25 10.75
N LEU A 98 -14.04 -5.24 10.38
CA LEU A 98 -14.37 -6.66 10.56
C LEU A 98 -14.43 -7.05 12.04
N HIS A 99 -13.49 -6.57 12.85
CA HIS A 99 -13.42 -6.88 14.28
C HIS A 99 -14.58 -6.28 15.06
N LEU A 100 -14.88 -4.98 14.88
CA LEU A 100 -15.95 -4.29 15.61
C LEU A 100 -17.36 -4.82 15.28
N ARG A 101 -17.51 -5.47 14.13
CA ARG A 101 -18.78 -6.07 13.67
C ARG A 101 -18.86 -7.56 13.93
N ASP A 102 -17.83 -8.14 14.55
CA ASP A 102 -17.68 -9.58 14.72
C ASP A 102 -17.83 -10.35 13.39
N ALA A 103 -17.54 -9.69 12.26
CA ALA A 103 -17.71 -10.25 10.93
C ALA A 103 -16.60 -11.25 10.57
N TRP A 104 -15.54 -11.28 11.37
CA TRP A 104 -14.46 -12.25 11.27
C TRP A 104 -14.96 -13.70 11.45
N GLN A 105 -16.04 -13.89 12.21
CA GLN A 105 -16.67 -15.20 12.42
C GLN A 105 -17.34 -15.79 11.18
N PHE A 106 -17.46 -15.02 10.09
CA PHE A 106 -18.07 -15.49 8.83
C PHE A 106 -17.04 -16.06 7.84
N LEU A 107 -15.74 -15.91 8.10
CA LEU A 107 -14.69 -16.49 7.25
C LEU A 107 -14.61 -18.01 7.41
N PRO A 108 -14.35 -18.82 6.36
CA PRO A 108 -14.19 -20.27 6.48
C PRO A 108 -13.15 -20.65 7.54
N GLU A 109 -13.43 -21.68 8.36
CA GLU A 109 -12.53 -22.11 9.45
C GLU A 109 -11.12 -22.43 8.97
N THR A 110 -10.98 -23.02 7.78
CA THR A 110 -9.69 -23.36 7.16
C THR A 110 -8.81 -22.15 6.85
N GLY A 111 -9.40 -20.95 6.72
CA GLY A 111 -8.69 -19.70 6.49
C GLY A 111 -8.80 -18.68 7.64
N ARG A 112 -9.52 -19.01 8.71
CA ARG A 112 -9.79 -18.10 9.81
C ARG A 112 -8.65 -18.12 10.82
N ALA A 113 -7.65 -17.28 10.61
CA ALA A 113 -6.63 -17.05 11.62
C ALA A 113 -7.18 -16.19 12.78
N PRO A 114 -6.61 -16.23 13.99
CA PRO A 114 -7.02 -15.35 15.09
C PRO A 114 -6.89 -13.86 14.68
N ILE A 115 -7.83 -12.99 15.04
CA ILE A 115 -7.81 -11.57 14.64
C ILE A 115 -6.49 -10.85 14.97
N TRP A 116 -5.83 -11.23 16.08
CA TRP A 116 -4.51 -10.73 16.46
C TRP A 116 -3.41 -10.99 15.43
N THR A 117 -3.51 -12.09 14.67
CA THR A 117 -2.56 -12.36 13.57
C THR A 117 -2.71 -11.37 12.42
N MET A 118 -3.91 -10.84 12.19
CA MET A 118 -4.12 -9.78 11.20
C MET A 118 -3.48 -8.48 11.67
N TYR A 119 -3.67 -8.09 12.93
CA TYR A 119 -2.99 -6.92 13.49
C TYR A 119 -1.47 -7.06 13.46
N ALA A 120 -0.95 -8.25 13.74
CA ALA A 120 0.48 -8.53 13.62
C ALA A 120 0.96 -8.43 12.16
N ALA A 121 0.19 -8.96 11.20
CA ALA A 121 0.51 -8.86 9.78
C ALA A 121 0.55 -7.40 9.30
N LEU A 122 -0.30 -6.51 9.83
CA LEU A 122 -0.29 -5.09 9.51
C LEU A 122 1.01 -4.38 9.92
N LEU A 123 1.83 -4.94 10.81
CA LEU A 123 3.16 -4.40 11.13
C LEU A 123 4.13 -4.41 9.94
N ILE A 124 3.80 -5.14 8.86
CA ILE A 124 4.58 -5.11 7.63
C ILE A 124 4.65 -3.71 7.02
N PHE A 125 3.57 -2.91 7.11
CA PHE A 125 3.53 -1.55 6.55
C PHE A 125 4.56 -0.62 7.24
N PRO A 126 4.53 -0.41 8.58
CA PRO A 126 5.54 0.42 9.24
C PRO A 126 6.96 -0.17 9.12
N ALA A 127 7.12 -1.49 9.15
CA ALA A 127 8.42 -2.12 8.92
C ALA A 127 9.00 -1.76 7.54
N MET A 128 8.16 -1.77 6.50
CA MET A 128 8.56 -1.38 5.15
C MET A 128 8.87 0.11 5.04
N LEU A 129 8.08 0.99 5.67
CA LEU A 129 8.36 2.43 5.72
C LEU A 129 9.76 2.70 6.32
N VAL A 130 10.06 2.08 7.46
CA VAL A 130 11.36 2.19 8.15
C VAL A 130 12.49 1.64 7.29
N LYS A 131 12.33 0.43 6.74
CA LYS A 131 13.33 -0.18 5.86
C LYS A 131 13.66 0.72 4.67
N PHE A 132 12.64 1.25 4.00
CA PHE A 132 12.83 2.11 2.83
C PHE A 132 13.44 3.46 3.19
N HIS A 133 13.11 3.99 4.38
CA HIS A 133 13.74 5.20 4.89
C HIS A 133 15.25 5.01 5.13
N LEU A 134 15.63 3.90 5.75
CA LEU A 134 17.04 3.57 6.00
C LEU A 134 17.81 3.35 4.68
N GLN A 135 17.20 2.69 3.70
CA GLN A 135 17.79 2.48 2.38
C GLN A 135 18.04 3.80 1.64
N GLU A 136 17.05 4.71 1.63
CA GLU A 136 17.23 6.03 1.00
C GLU A 136 18.29 6.87 1.70
N ARG A 137 18.36 6.80 3.04
CA ARG A 137 19.39 7.51 3.81
C ARG A 137 20.79 6.98 3.52
N ALA A 138 20.94 5.66 3.42
CA ALA A 138 22.22 5.01 3.13
C ALA A 138 22.73 5.35 1.71
N ALA A 139 21.85 5.49 0.72
CA ALA A 139 22.24 5.84 -0.65
C ALA A 139 22.68 7.31 -0.82
N ARG A 140 22.34 8.18 0.14
CA ARG A 140 22.71 9.61 0.15
C ARG A 140 23.96 9.92 0.97
N SER A 141 24.43 8.96 1.77
CA SER A 141 25.62 9.09 2.63
C SER A 141 26.86 8.69 1.85
#